data_AF-A0A4Q3TGE3-F1
#
_entry.id   AF-A0A4Q3TGE3-F1
#
_cell.length_a   1.000
_cell.length_b   1.000
_cell.length_c   1.000
_cell.angle_alpha   90.00
_cell.angle_beta   90.00
_cell.angle_gamma   90.00
#
_symmetry.space_group_name_H-M   'P 1'
#
loop_
_entity.id
_entity.type
_entity.pdbx_description
1 polymer ?
#
loop_
_entity_poly.entity_id
_entity_poly.type
_entity_poly.pdbx_seq_one_letter_code
_entity_poly.pdbx_strand_id
1 'polypeptide(L)'
;MNPLRGLFAHFKAYHSHDRPIIQYSGMIGMAAFPLFYLLRFAKADAPFNDLGLRVLAVLLCAVLALRARWPRRLQPYFLAYAYATLMYCMPFFFVFTSLVNGGGVVGVANTLMAVFFLVLLSDWRNSVVMLLAGCAAAVALYLVAVPDPQFPRDYIGRLPVLILV
;
A
#
# COMPACT_ATOMS: atom_id res chain seq x y z
N MET A 1 28.63 8.15 -0.48
CA MET A 1 27.85 6.89 -0.46
C MET A 1 26.37 7.24 -0.54
N ASN A 2 25.63 6.72 -1.52
CA ASN A 2 24.26 7.18 -1.80
C ASN A 2 23.26 6.48 -0.83
N PRO A 3 22.55 7.20 0.05
CA PRO A 3 21.74 6.60 1.13
C PRO A 3 20.63 5.65 0.60
N LEU A 4 20.10 5.95 -0.59
CA LEU A 4 19.12 5.11 -1.29
C LEU A 4 19.65 3.72 -1.65
N ARG A 5 20.94 3.60 -2.01
CA ARG A 5 21.56 2.29 -2.30
C ARG A 5 21.66 1.42 -1.06
N GLY A 6 21.91 2.03 0.11
CA GLY A 6 21.97 1.31 1.38
C GLY A 6 20.60 0.79 1.85
N LEU A 7 19.55 1.57 1.59
CA LEU A 7 18.17 1.21 1.91
C LEU A 7 17.70 0.00 1.09
N PHE A 8 17.92 0.04 -0.23
CA PHE A 8 17.57 -1.05 -1.14
C PHE A 8 18.42 -2.31 -0.88
N ALA A 9 19.69 -2.15 -0.50
CA ALA A 9 20.54 -3.28 -0.13
C ALA A 9 20.01 -4.03 1.11
N HIS A 10 19.49 -3.33 2.12
CA HIS A 10 18.82 -3.96 3.26
C HIS A 10 17.55 -4.69 2.86
N PHE A 11 16.70 -4.06 2.05
CA PHE A 11 15.48 -4.71 1.54
C PHE A 11 15.81 -6.02 0.78
N LYS A 12 16.91 -5.99 0.01
CA LYS A 12 17.42 -7.15 -0.73
C LYS A 12 17.95 -8.24 0.20
N ALA A 13 18.66 -7.88 1.26
CA ALA A 13 19.17 -8.83 2.25
C ALA A 13 18.04 -9.47 3.09
N TYR A 14 16.99 -8.71 3.40
CA TYR A 14 15.82 -9.24 4.09
C TYR A 14 15.08 -10.28 3.25
N HIS A 15 14.99 -10.03 1.94
CA HIS A 15 14.29 -10.89 0.99
C HIS A 15 15.19 -11.89 0.24
N SER A 16 16.49 -11.95 0.57
CA SER A 16 17.42 -12.92 -0.03
C SER A 16 17.32 -14.31 0.60
N HIS A 17 16.69 -14.43 1.77
CA HIS A 17 16.28 -15.74 2.29
C HIS A 17 15.08 -16.21 1.47
N ASP A 18 15.12 -17.47 1.00
CA ASP A 18 14.15 -18.15 0.12
C ASP A 18 12.73 -18.31 0.70
N ARG A 19 12.22 -17.34 1.46
CA ARG A 19 10.84 -17.28 1.89
C ARG A 19 9.99 -16.67 0.77
N PRO A 20 8.99 -17.38 0.24
CA PRO A 20 8.05 -16.83 -0.75
C PRO A 20 7.05 -15.83 -0.14
N ILE A 21 7.45 -15.07 0.89
CA ILE A 21 6.59 -14.13 1.61
C ILE A 21 6.03 -13.02 0.70
N ILE A 22 6.84 -12.54 -0.25
CA ILE A 22 6.40 -11.56 -1.27
C ILE A 22 5.37 -12.18 -2.24
N GLN A 23 5.51 -13.47 -2.56
CA GLN A 23 4.56 -14.14 -3.46
C GLN A 23 3.21 -14.34 -2.76
N TYR A 24 3.24 -14.81 -1.51
CA TYR A 24 2.04 -14.98 -0.70
C TYR A 24 1.33 -13.65 -0.42
N SER A 25 2.05 -12.57 -0.15
CA SER A 25 1.43 -11.25 0.01
C SER A 25 0.76 -10.77 -1.29
N GLY A 26 1.35 -11.05 -2.46
CA GLY A 26 0.71 -10.83 -3.76
C GLY A 26 -0.58 -11.64 -3.95
N MET A 27 -0.58 -12.93 -3.60
CA MET A 27 -1.77 -13.80 -3.68
C MET A 27 -2.89 -13.34 -2.75
N ILE A 28 -2.54 -13.00 -1.50
CA ILE A 28 -3.49 -12.47 -0.52
C ILE A 28 -4.08 -11.16 -1.01
N GLY A 29 -3.24 -10.23 -1.49
CA GLY A 29 -3.70 -8.94 -2.04
C GLY A 29 -4.66 -9.12 -3.21
N MET A 30 -4.35 -10.04 -4.14
CA MET A 30 -5.18 -10.34 -5.31
C MET A 30 -6.59 -10.81 -4.92
N ALA A 31 -6.74 -11.55 -3.82
CA ALA A 31 -8.04 -11.98 -3.30
C ALA A 31 -8.72 -10.92 -2.40
N ALA A 32 -7.93 -10.21 -1.58
CA ALA A 32 -8.44 -9.25 -0.62
C ALA A 32 -9.05 -8.01 -1.29
N PHE A 33 -8.42 -7.43 -2.31
CA PHE A 33 -8.93 -6.21 -2.95
C PHE A 33 -10.31 -6.37 -3.60
N PRO A 34 -10.59 -7.46 -4.36
CA PRO A 34 -11.93 -7.77 -4.85
C PRO A 34 -12.90 -8.10 -3.73
N LEU A 35 -12.49 -8.88 -2.72
CA LEU A 35 -13.35 -9.22 -1.59
C LEU A 35 -13.80 -7.97 -0.83
N PHE A 36 -12.88 -7.03 -0.55
CA PHE A 36 -13.21 -5.75 0.06
C PHE A 36 -14.15 -4.90 -0.80
N TYR A 37 -14.12 -5.06 -2.13
CA TYR A 37 -15.03 -4.36 -3.04
C TYR A 37 -16.42 -5.01 -3.00
N LEU A 38 -16.49 -6.33 -2.98
CA LEU A 38 -17.74 -7.08 -2.81
C LEU A 38 -18.42 -6.79 -1.47
N LEU A 39 -17.65 -6.76 -0.38
CA LEU A 39 -18.15 -6.37 0.94
C LEU A 39 -18.64 -4.91 0.99
N ARG A 40 -18.10 -4.05 0.12
CA ARG A 40 -18.56 -2.65 0.00
C ARG A 40 -19.94 -2.57 -0.68
N PHE A 41 -20.31 -3.46 -1.60
CA PHE A 41 -21.67 -3.45 -2.18
C PHE A 41 -22.77 -3.71 -1.15
N ALA A 42 -22.47 -4.36 -0.03
CA ALA A 42 -23.41 -4.49 1.09
C ALA A 42 -23.68 -3.17 1.83
N LYS A 43 -22.86 -2.14 1.60
CA LYS A 43 -23.04 -0.79 2.15
C LYS A 43 -23.38 0.16 1.01
N ALA A 44 -24.66 0.51 0.91
CA ALA A 44 -25.10 1.62 0.07
C ALA A 44 -24.35 2.90 0.49
N ASP A 45 -24.04 3.75 -0.48
CA ASP A 45 -23.44 5.08 -0.32
C ASP A 45 -21.95 5.11 0.00
N ALA A 46 -21.14 4.90 -1.04
CA ALA A 46 -19.76 5.32 -0.99
C ALA A 46 -19.47 6.28 -2.17
N PRO A 47 -19.11 7.55 -1.89
CA PRO A 47 -19.20 8.67 -2.83
C PRO A 47 -18.19 8.62 -3.98
N PHE A 48 -17.14 7.78 -3.88
CA PHE A 48 -16.09 7.71 -4.89
C PHE A 48 -15.90 6.31 -5.46
N ASN A 49 -15.83 6.22 -6.79
CA ASN A 49 -15.60 4.97 -7.50
C ASN A 49 -14.10 4.60 -7.49
N ASP A 50 -13.71 3.83 -6.48
CA ASP A 50 -12.35 3.31 -6.27
C ASP A 50 -12.01 2.09 -7.13
N LEU A 51 -12.89 1.69 -8.06
CA LEU A 51 -12.72 0.51 -8.91
C LEU A 51 -11.40 0.58 -9.70
N GLY A 52 -11.07 1.72 -10.31
CA GLY A 52 -9.83 1.86 -11.10
C GLY A 52 -8.57 1.64 -10.27
N LEU A 53 -8.53 2.21 -9.06
CA LEU A 53 -7.40 2.04 -8.14
C LEU A 53 -7.26 0.60 -7.65
N ARG A 54 -8.39 -0.09 -7.42
CA ARG A 54 -8.42 -1.51 -7.05
C ARG A 54 -7.99 -2.42 -8.17
N VAL A 55 -8.45 -2.18 -9.41
CA VAL A 55 -8.01 -2.95 -10.58
C VAL A 55 -6.50 -2.80 -10.75
N LEU A 56 -5.96 -1.59 -10.63
CA LEU A 56 -4.51 -1.38 -10.64
C LEU A 56 -3.82 -2.15 -9.50
N ALA A 57 -4.35 -2.10 -8.27
CA ALA A 57 -3.79 -2.87 -7.14
C ALA A 57 -3.79 -4.39 -7.39
N VAL A 58 -4.89 -4.94 -7.91
CA VAL A 58 -5.02 -6.36 -8.25
C VAL A 58 -4.03 -6.76 -9.33
N LEU A 59 -3.89 -5.95 -10.38
CA LEU A 59 -2.90 -6.20 -11.44
C LEU A 59 -1.49 -6.18 -10.87
N LEU A 60 -1.18 -5.21 -10.01
CA LEU A 60 0.15 -5.12 -9.39
C LEU A 60 0.46 -6.34 -8.53
N CYS A 61 -0.51 -6.75 -7.69
CA CYS A 61 -0.43 -7.95 -6.86
C CYS A 61 -0.37 -9.25 -7.67
N ALA A 62 -1.08 -9.34 -8.80
CA ALA A 62 -1.02 -10.50 -9.69
C ALA A 62 0.37 -10.66 -10.28
N VAL A 63 0.98 -9.59 -10.81
CA VAL A 63 2.36 -9.63 -11.32
C VAL A 63 3.36 -10.00 -10.21
N LEU A 64 3.10 -9.56 -8.97
CA LEU A 64 3.91 -9.92 -7.80
C LEU A 64 3.79 -11.42 -7.45
N ALA A 65 2.58 -11.97 -7.48
CA ALA A 65 2.31 -13.40 -7.26
C ALA A 65 2.95 -14.28 -8.35
N LEU A 66 3.08 -13.78 -9.57
CA LEU A 66 3.66 -14.48 -10.70
C LEU A 66 5.20 -14.45 -10.75
N ARG A 67 5.87 -14.25 -9.61
CA ARG A 67 7.36 -14.28 -9.50
C ARG A 67 7.97 -15.52 -10.18
N ALA A 68 7.31 -16.67 -10.14
CA ALA A 68 7.80 -17.90 -10.79
C ALA A 68 7.88 -17.81 -12.32
N ARG A 69 7.07 -16.95 -12.96
CA ARG A 69 7.04 -16.75 -14.41
C ARG A 69 7.85 -15.53 -14.88
N TRP A 70 8.61 -14.88 -13.98
CA TRP A 70 9.40 -13.72 -14.36
C TRP A 70 10.59 -14.10 -15.24
N PRO A 71 10.80 -13.42 -16.38
CA PRO A 71 11.93 -13.71 -17.26
C PRO A 71 13.25 -13.36 -16.57
N ARG A 72 14.30 -14.16 -16.84
CA ARG A 72 15.64 -13.99 -16.25
C ARG A 72 16.21 -12.57 -16.39
N ARG A 73 15.84 -11.84 -17.44
CA ARG A 73 16.26 -10.44 -17.68
C ARG A 73 15.63 -9.44 -16.71
N LEU A 74 14.43 -9.71 -16.20
CA LEU A 74 13.70 -8.81 -15.30
C LEU A 74 13.89 -9.17 -13.83
N GLN A 75 14.39 -10.35 -13.49
CA GLN A 75 14.68 -10.75 -12.11
C GLN A 75 15.37 -9.69 -11.22
N PRO A 76 16.38 -8.92 -11.68
CA PRO A 76 16.98 -7.87 -10.85
C PRO A 76 16.02 -6.72 -10.51
N TYR A 77 15.03 -6.45 -11.36
CA TYR A 77 14.01 -5.41 -11.16
C TYR A 77 12.82 -5.90 -10.30
N PHE A 78 12.71 -7.21 -10.04
CA PHE A 78 11.60 -7.78 -9.28
C PHE A 78 11.46 -7.14 -7.90
N LEU A 79 12.59 -6.95 -7.23
CA LEU A 79 12.59 -6.41 -5.89
C LEU A 79 12.20 -4.93 -5.86
N ALA A 80 12.61 -4.15 -6.87
CA ALA A 80 12.16 -2.77 -7.03
C ALA A 80 10.65 -2.68 -7.35
N TYR A 81 10.16 -3.60 -8.18
CA TYR A 81 8.74 -3.74 -8.47
C TYR A 81 7.92 -4.11 -7.23
N ALA A 82 8.41 -5.06 -6.43
CA ALA A 82 7.80 -5.44 -5.16
C ALA A 82 7.75 -4.26 -4.18
N TYR A 83 8.84 -3.49 -4.10
CA TYR A 83 8.91 -2.27 -3.28
C TYR A 83 7.81 -1.27 -3.67
N ALA A 84 7.69 -0.96 -4.97
CA ALA A 84 6.67 -0.04 -5.47
C ALA A 84 5.25 -0.58 -5.26
N THR A 85 5.05 -1.88 -5.47
CA THR A 85 3.75 -2.54 -5.27
C THR A 85 3.31 -2.48 -3.82
N LEU A 86 4.20 -2.78 -2.87
CA LEU A 86 3.89 -2.71 -1.44
C LEU A 86 3.56 -1.26 -1.01
N MET A 87 4.34 -0.28 -1.49
CA MET A 87 4.08 1.14 -1.24
C MET A 87 2.73 1.59 -1.81
N TYR A 88 2.36 1.12 -3.00
CA TYR A 88 1.07 1.45 -3.61
C TYR A 88 -0.11 0.76 -2.89
N CYS A 89 -0.02 -0.56 -2.69
CA CYS A 89 -1.11 -1.37 -2.17
C CYS A 89 -1.36 -1.15 -0.67
N MET A 90 -0.32 -0.83 0.12
CA MET A 90 -0.45 -0.62 1.56
C MET A 90 -0.73 0.85 1.88
N PRO A 91 0.26 1.75 2.04
CA PRO A 91 -0.02 3.10 2.53
C PRO A 91 -0.84 3.93 1.54
N PHE A 92 -0.49 3.92 0.25
CA PHE A 92 -1.11 4.81 -0.71
C PHE A 92 -2.61 4.52 -0.89
N PHE A 93 -2.97 3.26 -1.21
CA PHE A 93 -4.36 2.89 -1.49
C PHE A 93 -5.27 3.14 -0.28
N PHE A 94 -4.86 2.69 0.92
CA PHE A 94 -5.68 2.80 2.10
C PHE A 94 -5.80 4.24 2.60
N VAL A 95 -4.73 5.05 2.54
CA VAL A 95 -4.81 6.47 2.92
C VAL A 95 -5.66 7.26 1.93
N PHE A 96 -5.45 7.07 0.61
CA PHE A 96 -6.21 7.78 -0.41
C PHE A 96 -7.72 7.46 -0.32
N THR A 97 -8.07 6.17 -0.29
CA THR A 97 -9.47 5.76 -0.19
C THR A 97 -10.12 6.21 1.11
N SER A 98 -9.37 6.27 2.20
CA SER A 98 -9.87 6.79 3.47
C SER A 98 -10.12 8.30 3.41
N LEU A 99 -9.23 9.09 2.80
CA LEU A 99 -9.40 10.53 2.62
C LEU A 99 -10.62 10.86 1.74
N VAL A 100 -10.75 10.17 0.60
CA VAL A 100 -11.85 10.44 -0.34
C VAL A 100 -13.21 10.01 0.20
N ASN A 101 -13.27 8.95 1.02
CA ASN A 101 -14.51 8.52 1.65
C ASN A 101 -14.87 9.34 2.91
N GLY A 102 -14.14 10.43 3.21
CA GLY A 102 -14.42 11.27 4.38
C GLY A 102 -13.93 10.69 5.71
N GLY A 103 -13.07 9.67 5.68
CA GLY A 103 -12.50 9.03 6.87
C GLY A 103 -13.45 8.06 7.57
N GLY A 104 -13.47 8.10 8.91
CA GLY A 104 -14.28 7.23 9.75
C GLY A 104 -13.56 5.98 10.29
N VAL A 105 -14.26 5.21 11.14
CA VAL A 105 -13.69 4.07 11.88
C VAL A 105 -13.13 2.99 10.95
N VAL A 106 -13.83 2.72 9.84
CA VAL A 106 -13.42 1.71 8.85
C VAL A 106 -12.15 2.13 8.11
N GLY A 107 -12.07 3.39 7.67
CA GLY A 107 -10.88 3.93 7.00
C GLY A 107 -9.65 3.83 7.90
N VAL A 108 -9.82 4.15 9.18
CA VAL A 108 -8.72 4.08 10.15
C VAL A 108 -8.29 2.64 10.44
N ALA A 109 -9.25 1.73 10.66
CA ALA A 109 -8.95 0.31 10.86
C ALA A 109 -8.18 -0.27 9.67
N ASN A 110 -8.58 0.08 8.45
CA ASN A 110 -7.89 -0.33 7.23
C ASN A 110 -6.48 0.25 7.11
N THR A 111 -6.28 1.54 7.43
CA THR A 111 -4.92 2.13 7.41
C THR A 111 -4.01 1.51 8.45
N LEU A 112 -4.51 1.22 9.66
CA LEU A 112 -3.72 0.60 10.71
C LEU A 112 -3.34 -0.83 10.32
N MET A 113 -4.30 -1.59 9.77
CA MET A 113 -4.05 -2.92 9.21
C MET A 113 -2.96 -2.85 8.13
N ALA A 114 -3.00 -1.87 7.23
CA ALA A 114 -2.00 -1.68 6.19
C ALA A 114 -0.59 -1.41 6.76
N VAL A 115 -0.48 -0.59 7.81
CA VAL A 115 0.80 -0.33 8.49
C VAL A 115 1.37 -1.62 9.09
N PHE A 116 0.56 -2.40 9.80
CA PHE A 116 1.00 -3.67 10.38
C PHE A 116 1.48 -4.66 9.31
N PHE A 117 0.74 -4.81 8.21
CA PHE A 117 1.18 -5.66 7.10
C PHE A 117 2.48 -5.15 6.46
N LEU A 118 2.64 -3.83 6.30
CA LEU A 118 3.84 -3.24 5.74
C LEU A 118 5.08 -3.52 6.61
N VAL A 119 4.94 -3.37 7.93
CA VAL A 119 6.00 -3.67 8.91
C VAL A 119 6.34 -5.16 8.96
N LEU A 120 5.36 -6.04 8.73
CA LEU A 120 5.61 -7.48 8.67
C LEU A 120 6.30 -7.90 7.35
N LEU A 121 6.03 -7.18 6.25
CA LEU A 121 6.52 -7.51 4.92
C LEU A 121 7.83 -6.79 4.56
N SER A 122 8.29 -5.84 5.37
CA SER A 122 9.50 -5.07 5.08
C SER A 122 10.26 -4.68 6.35
N ASP A 123 11.57 -4.45 6.22
CA ASP A 123 12.38 -3.93 7.33
C ASP A 123 11.80 -2.62 7.88
N TRP A 124 11.98 -2.35 9.18
CA TRP A 124 11.48 -1.14 9.84
C TRP A 124 11.88 0.16 9.10
N ARG A 125 13.12 0.25 8.58
CA ARG A 125 13.59 1.43 7.80
C ARG A 125 12.83 1.57 6.48
N ASN A 126 12.58 0.45 5.79
CA ASN A 126 11.83 0.45 4.54
C ASN A 126 10.35 0.73 4.78
N SER A 127 9.79 0.21 5.88
CA SER A 127 8.43 0.47 6.30
C SER A 127 8.20 1.96 6.52
N VAL A 128 9.09 2.64 7.25
CA VAL A 128 8.99 4.09 7.48
C VAL A 128 9.05 4.86 6.17
N VAL A 129 10.01 4.54 5.29
CA VAL A 129 10.15 5.24 4.00
C VAL A 129 8.93 4.99 3.09
N MET A 130 8.47 3.74 2.98
CA MET A 130 7.29 3.39 2.20
C MET A 130 6.02 4.04 2.76
N LEU A 131 5.87 4.07 4.08
CA LEU A 131 4.74 4.70 4.75
C LEU A 131 4.72 6.20 4.45
N LEU A 132 5.83 6.91 4.70
CA LEU A 132 5.93 8.34 4.45
C LEU A 132 5.73 8.68 2.97
N ALA A 133 6.41 7.97 2.07
CA ALA A 133 6.32 8.22 0.64
C ALA A 133 4.92 7.89 0.08
N GLY A 134 4.33 6.78 0.50
CA GLY A 134 2.98 6.38 0.08
C GLY A 134 1.90 7.29 0.62
N CYS A 135 1.98 7.69 1.90
CA CYS A 135 1.08 8.68 2.49
C CYS A 135 1.21 10.04 1.80
N ALA A 136 2.43 10.51 1.56
CA ALA A 136 2.67 11.78 0.86
C ALA A 136 2.11 11.74 -0.57
N ALA A 137 2.34 10.65 -1.31
CA ALA A 137 1.79 10.48 -2.65
C ALA A 137 0.25 10.43 -2.65
N ALA A 138 -0.36 9.78 -1.65
CA ALA A 138 -1.81 9.73 -1.51
C ALA A 138 -2.41 11.11 -1.23
N VAL A 139 -1.82 11.86 -0.30
CA VAL A 139 -2.24 13.23 0.01
C VAL A 139 -2.05 14.16 -1.19
N ALA A 140 -0.90 14.07 -1.88
CA ALA A 140 -0.65 14.86 -3.08
C ALA A 140 -1.69 14.58 -4.18
N LEU A 141 -2.01 13.30 -4.43
CA LEU A 141 -3.05 12.96 -5.39
C LEU A 141 -4.43 13.44 -4.94
N TYR A 142 -4.74 13.34 -3.65
CA TYR A 142 -6.01 13.83 -3.09
C TYR A 142 -6.19 15.34 -3.31
N LEU A 143 -5.15 16.13 -3.05
CA LEU A 143 -5.16 17.59 -3.24
C LEU A 143 -5.33 18.00 -4.71
N VAL A 144 -4.86 17.19 -5.66
CA VAL A 144 -4.98 17.47 -7.10
C VAL A 144 -6.31 16.96 -7.67
N ALA A 145 -6.79 15.80 -7.20
CA ALA A 145 -7.96 15.13 -7.73
C ALA A 145 -9.29 15.66 -7.17
N VAL A 146 -9.27 16.31 -5.99
CA VAL A 146 -10.48 16.77 -5.29
C VAL A 146 -10.56 18.30 -5.31
N PRO A 147 -11.60 18.92 -5.91
CA PRO A 147 -11.73 20.37 -6.03
C PRO A 147 -11.95 21.13 -4.70
N ASP A 148 -12.47 20.46 -3.65
CA ASP A 148 -12.62 20.99 -2.29
C ASP A 148 -12.16 19.95 -1.26
N PRO A 149 -10.84 19.85 -0.97
CA PRO A 149 -10.30 18.83 -0.09
C PRO A 149 -10.64 19.14 1.38
N GLN A 150 -11.63 18.43 1.91
CA GLN A 150 -11.97 18.48 3.33
C GLN A 150 -11.22 17.39 4.09
N PHE A 151 -10.22 17.78 4.88
CA PHE A 151 -9.53 16.84 5.76
C PHE A 151 -10.43 16.46 6.94
N PRO A 152 -10.80 15.17 7.09
CA PRO A 152 -11.62 14.74 8.21
C PRO A 152 -10.90 15.04 9.52
N ARG A 153 -11.58 15.68 10.49
CA ARG A 153 -11.00 16.00 11.80
C ARG A 153 -10.48 14.77 12.54
N ASP A 154 -11.12 13.63 12.29
CA ASP A 154 -10.72 12.31 12.79
C ASP A 154 -9.33 11.86 12.32
N TYR A 155 -8.88 12.33 11.16
CA TYR A 155 -7.55 12.02 10.62
C TYR A 155 -6.47 12.87 11.28
N ILE A 156 -6.73 14.16 11.45
CA ILE A 156 -5.79 15.12 12.05
C ILE A 156 -5.50 14.74 13.50
N GLY A 157 -6.52 14.35 14.27
CA GLY A 157 -6.36 13.92 15.66
C GLY A 157 -5.53 12.64 15.84
N ARG A 158 -5.28 11.87 14.77
CA ARG A 158 -4.60 10.57 14.81
C ARG A 158 -3.19 10.56 14.25
N LEU A 159 -2.73 11.69 13.70
CA LEU A 159 -1.32 11.87 13.33
C LEU A 159 -0.35 11.45 14.44
N PRO A 160 -0.59 11.72 15.74
CA PRO A 160 0.30 11.27 16.80
C PRO A 160 0.42 9.75 16.89
N VAL A 161 -0.67 9.01 16.67
CA VAL A 161 -0.68 7.54 16.73
C VAL A 161 0.07 6.94 15.54
N LEU A 162 -0.11 7.51 14.35
CA LEU A 162 0.63 7.08 13.15
C LEU A 162 2.13 7.41 13.21
N ILE A 163 2.53 8.42 13.99
CA ILE A 163 3.94 8.76 14.23
C ILE A 163 4.57 7.83 15.27
N LEU A 164 3.77 7.28 16.19
CA LEU A 164 4.26 6.52 17.35
C LEU A 164 4.39 5.00 17.09
N VAL A 165 3.70 4.48 16.07
CA VAL A 165 3.78 3.08 15.59
C VAL A 165 4.87 2.93 14.54
#